data_AF-A0A945CFC6-F1
#
_entry.id   AF-A0A945CFC6-F1
#
_cell.length_a   1.000
_cell.length_b   1.000
_cell.length_c   1.000
_cell.angle_alpha   90.00
_cell.angle_beta   90.00
_cell.angle_gamma   90.00
#
_symmetry.space_group_name_H-M   'P 1'
#
loop_
_entity.id
_entity.type
_entity.pdbx_description
1 polymer ?
#
loop_
_entity_poly.entity_id
_entity_poly.type
_entity_poly.pdbx_seq_one_letter_code
_entity_poly.pdbx_strand_id
1 'polypeptide(L)' 'RRIFNQLLPLINLIIIMGLTICKEVMVKRGVFATSTLLRPGGVELDAADHRELDQILSDLQPLLRA' A
#
# COMPACT_ATOMS: atom_id res chain seq x y z
N ARG A 1 -4.64 -15.46 14.77
CA ARG A 1 -5.58 -14.93 13.75
C ARG A 1 -5.73 -13.40 13.78
N ARG A 2 -5.63 -12.71 14.93
CA ARG A 2 -5.81 -11.24 15.02
C ARG A 2 -4.95 -10.41 14.03
N ILE A 3 -3.63 -10.59 14.06
CA ILE A 3 -2.71 -9.84 13.17
C ILE A 3 -3.03 -10.11 11.70
N PHE A 4 -3.30 -11.36 11.35
CA PHE A 4 -3.69 -11.74 9.99
C PHE A 4 -4.95 -10.98 9.52
N ASN A 5 -5.99 -10.91 10.36
CA ASN A 5 -7.21 -10.20 9.99
C ASN A 5 -6.97 -8.69 9.79
N GLN A 6 -6.04 -8.10 10.55
CA GLN A 6 -5.68 -6.68 10.39
C GLN A 6 -4.87 -6.44 9.11
N LEU A 7 -4.00 -7.38 8.72
CA LEU A 7 -3.19 -7.29 7.50
C LEU A 7 -3.94 -7.69 6.23
N LEU A 8 -5.04 -8.44 6.36
CA LEU A 8 -5.78 -8.99 5.22
C LEU A 8 -6.19 -7.95 4.15
N PRO A 9 -6.66 -6.74 4.51
CA PRO A 9 -6.96 -5.71 3.52
C PRO A 9 -5.74 -5.34 2.67
N LEU A 10 -4.58 -5.11 3.31
CA LEU A 10 -3.34 -4.78 2.61
C LEU A 10 -2.86 -5.95 1.73
N ILE A 11 -2.96 -7.19 2.23
CA ILE A 11 -2.60 -8.39 1.46
C ILE A 11 -3.46 -8.49 0.20
N ASN A 12 -4.77 -8.31 0.31
CA ASN A 12 -5.67 -8.36 -0.84
C ASN A 12 -5.33 -7.28 -1.88
N LEU A 13 -5.05 -6.05 -1.42
CA LEU A 13 -4.69 -4.95 -2.31
C LEU A 13 -3.36 -5.21 -3.04
N ILE A 14 -2.37 -5.79 -2.35
CA ILE A 14 -1.10 -6.22 -2.96
C ILE A 14 -1.31 -7.36 -3.97
N ILE A 15 -2.22 -8.31 -3.71
CA ILE A 15 -2.51 -9.40 -4.65
C ILE A 15 -3.14 -8.86 -5.95
N ILE A 16 -4.02 -7.87 -5.86
CA ILE A 16 -4.73 -7.30 -7.00
C ILE A 16 -3.81 -6.39 -7.83
N MET A 17 -3.06 -5.50 -7.18
CA MET A 17 -2.34 -4.42 -7.85
C MET A 17 -0.82 -4.63 -7.90
N GLY A 18 -0.32 -5.63 -7.18
CA GLY A 18 1.07 -6.04 -7.21
C GLY A 18 2.05 -4.98 -6.68
N LEU A 19 3.15 -4.82 -7.41
CA LEU A 19 4.31 -4.03 -6.98
C LEU A 19 4.00 -2.52 -6.84
N THR A 20 2.99 -2.01 -7.56
CA THR A 20 2.57 -0.60 -7.46
C THR A 20 2.23 -0.25 -6.01
N ILE A 21 1.41 -1.07 -5.34
CA ILE A 21 1.02 -0.84 -3.94
C ILE A 21 2.21 -0.95 -3.00
N CYS A 22 3.08 -1.93 -3.20
CA CYS A 22 4.29 -2.08 -2.39
C CYS A 22 5.17 -0.82 -2.45
N LYS A 23 5.37 -0.23 -3.64
CA LYS A 23 6.15 1.01 -3.76
C LYS A 23 5.41 2.21 -3.20
N GLU A 24 4.10 2.29 -3.38
CA GLU A 24 3.29 3.37 -2.82
C GLU A 24 3.38 3.39 -1.28
N VAL A 25 3.32 2.23 -0.63
CA VAL A 25 3.55 2.11 0.82
C VAL A 25 4.94 2.62 1.20
N MET A 26 5.98 2.30 0.42
CA MET A 26 7.34 2.78 0.68
C MET A 26 7.46 4.31 0.53
N VAL A 27 6.74 4.91 -0.42
CA VAL A 27 6.68 6.37 -0.58
C VAL A 27 5.95 7.02 0.60
N LYS A 28 4.76 6.54 0.95
CA LYS A 28 3.97 7.07 2.07
C LYS A 28 4.70 6.96 3.41
N ARG A 29 5.57 5.96 3.56
CA ARG A 29 6.44 5.80 4.73
C ARG A 29 7.75 6.58 4.67
N GLY A 30 7.98 7.38 3.62
CA GLY A 30 9.18 8.19 3.45
C GLY A 30 10.44 7.41 3.11
N VAL A 31 10.33 6.15 2.73
CA VAL A 31 11.47 5.30 2.32
C VAL A 31 11.89 5.61 0.88
N PHE A 32 10.90 5.81 0.00
CA PHE A 32 11.14 6.16 -1.41
C PHE A 32 10.61 7.54 -1.75
N ALA A 33 11.25 8.22 -2.70
CA ALA A 33 10.77 9.49 -3.24
C ALA A 33 9.64 9.33 -4.27
N THR A 34 9.54 8.17 -4.92
CA THR A 34 8.54 7.92 -5.97
C THR A 34 8.15 6.45 -6.05
N SER A 35 6.88 6.20 -6.41
CA SER A 35 6.32 4.88 -6.66
C SER A 35 6.41 4.48 -8.14
N THR A 36 6.90 5.35 -9.02
CA THR A 36 7.02 5.11 -10.46
C THR A 36 7.76 3.80 -10.76
N LEU A 37 7.19 3.00 -11.65
CA LEU A 37 7.76 1.77 -12.16
C LEU A 37 8.42 2.01 -13.53
N LEU A 38 9.49 1.28 -13.82
CA LEU A 38 10.19 1.37 -15.11
C LEU A 38 9.35 0.84 -16.28
N ARG A 39 8.34 0.01 -15.98
CA ARG A 39 7.53 -0.67 -17.00
C ARG A 39 6.39 0.24 -17.47
N PRO A 40 6.31 0.57 -18.77
CA PRO A 40 5.17 1.28 -19.32
C PRO A 40 3.89 0.42 -19.23
N GLY A 41 2.76 1.05 -18.93
CA GLY A 41 1.47 0.37 -18.73
C GLY A 41 1.34 -0.34 -17.38
N GLY A 42 2.10 0.06 -16.37
CA GLY A 42 1.86 -0.35 -14.99
C GLY A 42 0.49 0.11 -14.50
N VAL A 43 -0.07 -0.57 -13.50
CA VAL A 43 -1.30 -0.12 -12.84
C VAL A 43 -1.00 1.20 -12.16
N GLU A 44 -1.70 2.26 -12.57
CA GLU A 44 -1.71 3.56 -11.90
C GLU A 44 -2.82 3.55 -10.86
N LEU A 45 -2.54 4.12 -9.69
CA LEU A 45 -3.51 4.27 -8.62
C LEU A 45 -4.37 5.49 -8.91
N ASP A 46 -5.68 5.33 -8.81
CA ASP A 46 -6.58 6.46 -8.85
C ASP A 46 -6.75 7.10 -7.45
N ALA A 47 -7.52 8.18 -7.38
CA ALA A 47 -7.74 8.88 -6.11
C ALA A 47 -8.50 8.03 -5.07
N ALA A 48 -9.29 7.04 -5.48
CA ALA A 48 -9.97 6.13 -4.58
C ALA A 48 -9.01 5.08 -4.02
N ASP A 49 -8.16 4.50 -4.85
CA ASP A 49 -7.11 3.56 -4.44
C ASP A 49 -6.19 4.18 -3.37
N HIS A 50 -5.77 5.44 -3.59
CA HIS A 50 -4.95 6.16 -2.62
C HIS A 50 -5.66 6.35 -1.27
N ARG A 51 -6.97 6.67 -1.27
CA ARG A 51 -7.75 6.84 -0.04
C ARG A 51 -7.92 5.52 0.71
N GLU A 52 -8.18 4.42 0.00
CA GLU A 52 -8.29 3.10 0.59
C GLU A 52 -6.96 2.69 1.23
N LEU A 53 -5.85 2.89 0.52
CA LEU A 53 -4.51 2.61 1.06
C LEU A 53 -4.22 3.43 2.32
N ASP A 54 -4.60 4.71 2.34
CA ASP A 54 -4.42 5.58 3.51
C ASP A 54 -5.23 5.09 4.73
N GLN A 55 -6.46 4.63 4.53
CA GLN A 55 -7.28 4.05 5.59
C GLN A 55 -6.64 2.76 6.13
N ILE A 56 -6.22 1.86 5.24
CA ILE A 56 -5.55 0.61 5.62
C ILE A 56 -4.27 0.89 6.42
N LEU A 57 -3.45 1.84 5.98
CA LEU A 57 -2.21 2.20 6.68
C LEU A 57 -2.47 2.87 8.03
N SER A 58 -3.53 3.68 8.14
CA SER A 58 -3.99 4.26 9.40
C SER A 58 -4.40 3.16 10.40
N ASP A 59 -5.19 2.17 9.96
CA ASP A 59 -5.61 1.05 10.80
C ASP A 59 -4.43 0.16 11.26
N LEU A 60 -3.39 0.08 10.43
CA LEU A 60 -2.16 -0.65 10.73
C LEU A 60 -1.16 0.14 11.56
N GLN A 61 -1.32 1.45 11.71
CA GLN A 61 -0.40 2.33 12.47
C GLN A 61 -0.03 1.76 13.86
N PRO A 62 -0.95 1.19 14.67
CA PRO A 62 -0.61 0.63 15.98
C PRO A 62 0.32 -0.60 15.93
N LEU A 63 0.45 -1.26 14.78
CA LEU A 63 1.33 -2.41 14.58
C LEU A 63 2.69 -2.00 14.01
N LEU A 64 2.82 -0.78 13.49
CA LEU A 64 4.03 -0.27 12.87
C LEU A 64 4.91 0.43 13.91
N ARG A 65 6.22 0.26 13.80
CA ARG A 65 7.18 1.05 14.59
C ARG A 65 7.27 2.46 14.02
N ALA A 66 7.34 3.44 14.92
CA ALA A 66 7.64 4.84 14.61
C ALA A 66 9.03 4.98 14.00
#